data_AF-A0A0E1VY23-F1
#
_entry.id   AF-A0A0E1VY23-F1
#
_cell.length_a   1.000
_cell.length_b   1.000
_cell.length_c   1.000
_cell.angle_alpha   90.00
_cell.angle_beta   90.00
_cell.angle_gamma   90.00
#
_symmetry.space_group_name_H-M   'P 1'
#
loop_
_entity.id
_entity.type
_entity.pdbx_description
1 polymer ?
#
loop_
_entity_poly.entity_id
_entity_poly.type
_entity_poly.pdbx_seq_one_letter_code
_entity_poly.pdbx_strand_id
1 'polypeptide(L)'
;MSARYTLFRRVAPAELPLYRRARALRAAGEHAALRTIAPPRGYAALRATWRGVEHDGWVDLDDLMRRRYPALGALAWRALDRRYALDLLSGRDAAAELPAPPGGWAHVRLVDLVERALPAEPLLCFDTPGRARALFRAFPDEAPAACAVADIGGVPLTMRFAIGTARLPLALLPAVAPGDVLLVCAPRNVVRIGARALCEFCCEGENIMLNEPLADSAIDALHDASHDEPTAAHAPPAFDIDALPVTLEFVLHDERVTVAQLAGCHPGMVLPLRGAPGEVTIRANGQPFGRGELIQVGEQLAVEVKALWRAKPAACDGE
;
A
#
# COMPACT_ATOMS: atom_id res chain seq x y z
N MET A 1 -3.76 -24.63 0.65
CA MET A 1 -3.69 -23.16 0.41
C MET A 1 -4.36 -22.45 1.56
N SER A 2 -3.58 -21.65 2.29
CA SER A 2 -3.79 -21.27 3.69
C SER A 2 -5.07 -20.50 4.01
N ALA A 3 -5.77 -20.96 5.04
CA ALA A 3 -6.90 -20.30 5.73
C ALA A 3 -6.48 -19.05 6.55
N ARG A 4 -5.38 -18.37 6.21
CA ARG A 4 -4.78 -17.30 7.04
C ARG A 4 -5.33 -15.90 6.79
N TYR A 5 -6.24 -15.75 5.83
CA TYR A 5 -6.74 -14.44 5.38
C TYR A 5 -8.24 -14.53 5.04
N THR A 6 -9.09 -14.75 6.05
CA THR A 6 -10.56 -14.83 5.89
C THR A 6 -11.25 -13.47 6.01
N LEU A 7 -10.57 -12.45 6.56
CA LEU A 7 -11.13 -11.09 6.74
C LEU A 7 -10.93 -10.17 5.52
N PHE A 8 -10.18 -10.60 4.50
CA PHE A 8 -9.87 -9.76 3.34
C PHE A 8 -10.85 -10.01 2.20
N ARG A 9 -11.25 -8.93 1.52
CA ARG A 9 -11.90 -9.04 0.22
C ARG A 9 -10.93 -9.71 -0.76
N ARG A 10 -11.32 -10.87 -1.30
CA ARG A 10 -10.54 -11.57 -2.32
C ARG A 10 -10.98 -11.11 -3.71
N VAL A 11 -10.00 -10.86 -4.57
CA VAL A 11 -10.20 -10.60 -6.00
C VAL A 11 -9.32 -11.62 -6.73
N ALA A 12 -9.91 -12.42 -7.62
CA ALA A 12 -9.13 -13.39 -8.37
C ALA A 12 -8.14 -12.66 -9.31
N PRO A 13 -6.93 -13.20 -9.58
CA PRO A 13 -5.97 -12.56 -10.47
C PRO A 13 -6.53 -12.24 -11.85
N ALA A 14 -7.37 -13.12 -12.40
CA ALA A 14 -8.05 -12.92 -13.68
C ALA A 14 -9.09 -11.78 -13.66
N GLU A 15 -9.65 -11.45 -12.49
CA GLU A 15 -10.63 -10.37 -12.31
C GLU A 15 -9.97 -9.01 -12.01
N LEU A 16 -8.67 -9.00 -11.68
CA LEU A 16 -7.96 -7.80 -11.26
C LEU A 16 -8.03 -6.65 -12.28
N PRO A 17 -7.91 -6.87 -13.61
CA PRO A 17 -8.05 -5.80 -14.59
C PRO A 17 -9.44 -5.16 -14.55
N LEU A 18 -10.51 -5.96 -14.54
CA LEU A 18 -11.89 -5.46 -14.46
C LEU A 18 -12.17 -4.78 -13.12
N TYR A 19 -11.64 -5.31 -12.03
CA TYR A 19 -11.74 -4.70 -10.72
C TYR A 19 -11.12 -3.30 -10.68
N ARG A 20 -9.90 -3.14 -11.23
CA ARG A 20 -9.23 -1.84 -11.35
C ARG A 20 -10.07 -0.89 -12.20
N ARG A 21 -10.58 -1.36 -13.34
CA ARG A 21 -11.38 -0.53 -14.26
C ARG A 21 -12.70 -0.07 -13.63
N ALA A 22 -13.44 -0.95 -12.95
CA ALA A 22 -14.65 -0.59 -12.22
C ALA A 22 -14.39 0.46 -11.13
N ARG A 23 -13.20 0.45 -10.50
CA ARG A 23 -12.82 1.46 -9.51
C ARG A 23 -12.46 2.79 -10.16
N ALA A 24 -11.71 2.77 -11.26
CA ALA A 24 -11.36 3.97 -12.02
C ALA A 24 -12.61 4.68 -12.58
N LEU A 25 -13.53 3.93 -13.17
CA LEU A 25 -14.80 4.46 -13.69
C LEU A 25 -15.64 5.11 -12.58
N ARG A 26 -15.77 4.46 -11.42
CA ARG A 26 -16.47 5.05 -10.26
C ARG A 26 -15.79 6.31 -9.73
N ALA A 27 -14.45 6.36 -9.73
CA ALA A 27 -13.71 7.57 -9.35
C ALA A 27 -13.93 8.72 -10.35
N ALA A 28 -14.18 8.42 -11.62
CA ALA A 28 -14.56 9.38 -12.65
C ALA A 28 -16.06 9.77 -12.64
N GLY A 29 -16.85 9.23 -11.70
CA GLY A 29 -18.28 9.52 -11.57
C GLY A 29 -19.22 8.60 -12.37
N GLU A 30 -18.69 7.58 -13.05
CA GLU A 30 -19.51 6.59 -13.77
C GLU A 30 -20.07 5.51 -12.83
N HIS A 31 -21.30 5.06 -13.08
CA HIS A 31 -21.90 3.97 -12.33
C HIS A 31 -21.52 2.63 -12.96
N ALA A 32 -20.34 2.13 -12.56
CA ALA A 32 -19.79 0.86 -13.03
C ALA A 32 -19.47 -0.10 -11.87
N ALA A 33 -19.92 -1.35 -11.97
CA ALA A 33 -19.69 -2.38 -10.97
C ALA A 33 -19.19 -3.69 -11.62
N LEU A 34 -18.17 -4.31 -11.03
CA LEU A 34 -17.78 -5.67 -11.36
C LEU A 34 -18.77 -6.65 -10.72
N ARG A 35 -19.42 -7.48 -11.52
CA ARG A 35 -20.34 -8.54 -11.06
C ARG A 35 -20.08 -9.82 -11.83
N THR A 36 -20.20 -10.96 -11.14
CA THR A 36 -20.25 -12.27 -11.79
C THR A 36 -21.69 -12.56 -12.17
N ILE A 37 -22.01 -12.43 -13.46
CA ILE A 37 -23.39 -12.51 -13.96
C ILE A 37 -23.40 -13.12 -15.36
N ALA A 38 -24.45 -13.89 -15.66
CA ALA A 38 -24.72 -14.34 -17.02
C ALA A 38 -25.43 -13.20 -17.78
N PRO A 39 -25.02 -12.86 -19.01
CA PRO A 39 -25.76 -11.91 -19.83
C PRO A 39 -27.26 -12.27 -19.91
N PRO A 40 -28.19 -11.38 -19.52
CA PRO A 40 -29.60 -11.70 -19.47
C PRO A 40 -30.18 -12.01 -20.86
N ARG A 41 -31.19 -12.88 -20.92
CA ARG A 41 -31.92 -13.15 -22.16
C ARG A 41 -32.56 -11.88 -22.70
N GLY A 42 -32.46 -11.68 -24.01
CA GLY A 42 -32.98 -10.49 -24.69
C GLY A 42 -31.98 -9.32 -24.76
N TYR A 43 -30.80 -9.42 -24.14
CA TYR A 43 -29.71 -8.49 -24.42
C TYR A 43 -29.14 -8.75 -25.82
N ALA A 44 -28.70 -7.69 -26.49
CA ALA A 44 -27.96 -7.80 -27.75
C ALA A 44 -26.46 -7.88 -27.46
N ALA A 45 -25.77 -8.87 -28.03
CA ALA A 45 -24.32 -8.91 -28.07
C ALA A 45 -23.81 -7.77 -28.95
N LEU A 46 -22.82 -7.02 -28.46
CA LEU A 46 -22.24 -5.89 -29.16
C LEU A 46 -20.72 -6.05 -29.27
N ARG A 47 -20.18 -5.50 -30.36
CA ARG A 47 -18.75 -5.26 -30.53
C ARG A 47 -18.53 -3.78 -30.73
N ALA A 48 -17.72 -3.20 -29.86
CA ALA A 48 -17.39 -1.79 -29.89
C ALA A 48 -15.90 -1.61 -30.14
N THR A 49 -15.53 -0.77 -31.10
CA THR A 49 -14.14 -0.51 -31.47
C THR A 49 -13.67 0.80 -30.83
N TRP A 50 -12.54 0.76 -30.13
CA TRP A 50 -11.88 1.96 -29.60
C TRP A 50 -10.40 1.92 -29.96
N ARG A 51 -9.91 2.98 -30.63
CA ARG A 51 -8.51 3.09 -31.10
C ARG A 51 -7.99 1.83 -31.82
N GLY A 52 -8.86 1.18 -32.61
CA GLY A 52 -8.54 -0.03 -33.37
C GLY A 52 -8.64 -1.36 -32.60
N VAL A 53 -8.96 -1.33 -31.30
CA VAL A 53 -9.17 -2.53 -30.48
C VAL A 53 -10.67 -2.81 -30.36
N GLU A 54 -11.07 -4.06 -30.60
CA GLU A 54 -12.46 -4.50 -30.40
C GLU A 54 -12.72 -4.90 -28.94
N HIS A 55 -13.88 -4.48 -28.42
CA HIS A 55 -14.37 -4.77 -27.09
C HIS A 55 -15.73 -5.45 -27.20
N ASP A 56 -15.83 -6.65 -26.63
CA ASP A 56 -17.08 -7.41 -26.56
C ASP A 56 -17.90 -7.01 -25.34
N GLY A 57 -19.21 -6.91 -25.55
CA GLY A 57 -20.17 -6.65 -24.50
C GLY A 57 -21.59 -7.05 -24.85
N TRP A 58 -22.52 -6.64 -24.01
CA TRP A 58 -23.95 -6.81 -24.20
C TRP A 58 -24.68 -5.56 -23.76
N VAL A 59 -25.80 -5.25 -24.41
CA VAL A 59 -26.65 -4.11 -24.07
C VAL A 59 -28.10 -4.56 -23.92
N ASP A 60 -28.81 -3.95 -22.97
CA ASP A 60 -30.25 -4.12 -22.83
C ASP A 60 -30.94 -3.52 -24.07
N LEU A 61 -31.42 -4.39 -24.96
CA LEU A 61 -32.02 -3.99 -26.23
C LEU A 61 -33.29 -3.18 -26.03
N ASP A 62 -34.10 -3.52 -25.03
CA ASP A 62 -35.34 -2.82 -24.71
C ASP A 62 -35.03 -1.41 -24.17
N ASP A 63 -34.00 -1.28 -23.33
CA ASP A 63 -33.54 0.04 -22.81
C ASP A 63 -32.95 0.91 -23.93
N LEU A 64 -32.16 0.31 -24.82
CA LEU A 64 -31.57 0.99 -25.96
C LEU A 64 -32.64 1.53 -26.92
N MET A 65 -33.65 0.72 -27.24
CA MET A 65 -34.76 1.11 -28.13
C MET A 65 -35.60 2.25 -27.54
N ARG A 66 -35.92 2.18 -26.24
CA ARG A 66 -36.68 3.24 -25.54
C ARG A 66 -35.97 4.59 -25.58
N ARG A 67 -34.65 4.59 -25.46
CA ARG A 67 -33.83 5.82 -25.50
C ARG A 67 -33.73 6.40 -26.90
N ARG A 68 -33.52 5.55 -27.90
CA ARG A 68 -33.34 5.99 -29.29
C ARG A 68 -34.64 6.46 -29.93
N TYR A 69 -35.78 5.85 -29.58
CA TYR A 69 -37.09 6.15 -30.14
C TYR A 69 -38.13 6.49 -29.05
N PRO A 70 -37.97 7.62 -28.34
CA PRO A 70 -38.87 7.98 -27.25
C PRO A 70 -40.32 8.19 -27.70
N ALA A 71 -40.52 8.67 -28.94
CA ALA A 71 -41.84 8.86 -29.54
C ALA A 71 -42.63 7.55 -29.72
N LEU A 72 -41.94 6.42 -29.79
CA LEU A 72 -42.51 5.09 -29.92
C LEU A 72 -42.64 4.39 -28.55
N GLY A 73 -42.38 5.08 -27.44
CA GLY A 73 -42.45 4.53 -26.08
C GLY A 73 -43.85 4.02 -25.66
N ALA A 74 -44.91 4.49 -26.33
CA ALA A 74 -46.28 4.00 -26.12
C ALA A 74 -46.56 2.66 -26.84
N LEU A 75 -45.73 2.28 -27.82
CA LEU A 75 -45.79 0.95 -28.41
C LEU A 75 -45.17 -0.04 -27.42
N ALA A 76 -45.83 -1.18 -27.22
CA ALA A 76 -45.28 -2.24 -26.41
C ALA A 76 -44.05 -2.82 -27.12
N TRP A 77 -42.86 -2.26 -26.88
CA TRP A 77 -41.58 -2.79 -27.41
C TRP A 77 -41.40 -4.27 -27.10
N ARG A 78 -42.01 -4.74 -26.01
CA ARG A 78 -42.06 -6.15 -25.62
C ARG A 78 -42.84 -7.06 -26.59
N ALA A 79 -43.71 -6.49 -27.41
CA ALA A 79 -44.49 -7.19 -28.44
C ALA A 79 -43.80 -7.19 -29.81
N LEU A 80 -42.77 -6.34 -30.02
CA LEU A 80 -41.95 -6.38 -31.22
C LEU A 80 -40.98 -7.56 -31.11
N ASP A 81 -40.84 -8.33 -32.19
CA ASP A 81 -39.84 -9.39 -32.22
C ASP A 81 -38.43 -8.77 -32.17
N ARG A 82 -37.65 -9.24 -31.20
CA ARG A 82 -36.32 -8.73 -30.87
C ARG A 82 -35.32 -8.86 -32.01
N ARG A 83 -35.52 -9.79 -32.94
CA ARG A 83 -34.67 -9.91 -34.13
C ARG A 83 -34.86 -8.74 -35.07
N TYR A 84 -36.10 -8.25 -35.25
CA TYR A 84 -36.34 -7.02 -36.01
C TYR A 84 -35.79 -5.79 -35.29
N ALA A 85 -35.89 -5.73 -33.96
CA ALA A 85 -35.29 -4.65 -33.18
C ALA A 85 -33.76 -4.63 -33.31
N LEU A 86 -33.12 -5.81 -33.33
CA LEU A 86 -31.70 -5.96 -33.60
C LEU A 86 -31.37 -5.46 -35.02
N ASP A 87 -32.04 -5.96 -36.05
CA ASP A 87 -31.80 -5.58 -37.45
C ASP A 87 -31.96 -4.07 -37.68
N LEU A 88 -32.98 -3.46 -37.08
CA LEU A 88 -33.21 -2.01 -37.16
C LEU A 88 -32.03 -1.20 -36.60
N LEU A 89 -31.40 -1.70 -35.54
CA LEU A 89 -30.27 -1.06 -34.89
C LEU A 89 -28.93 -1.44 -35.52
N SER A 90 -28.79 -2.62 -36.11
CA SER A 90 -27.54 -3.11 -36.72
C SER A 90 -27.04 -2.23 -37.88
N GLY A 91 -27.92 -1.49 -38.55
CA GLY A 91 -27.58 -0.53 -39.61
C GLY A 91 -27.27 0.90 -39.14
N ARG A 92 -27.31 1.17 -37.83
CA ARG A 92 -27.12 2.52 -37.26
C ARG A 92 -26.14 2.51 -36.09
N ASP A 93 -25.41 3.60 -35.92
CA ASP A 93 -24.45 3.68 -34.82
C ASP A 93 -25.18 3.81 -33.47
N ALA A 94 -25.05 2.75 -32.64
CA ALA A 94 -25.57 2.68 -31.29
C ALA A 94 -24.67 3.40 -30.26
N ALA A 95 -23.48 3.89 -30.67
CA ALA A 95 -22.47 4.46 -29.79
C ALA A 95 -22.99 5.54 -28.84
N ALA A 96 -23.88 6.42 -29.30
CA ALA A 96 -24.35 7.57 -28.53
C ALA A 96 -25.06 7.20 -27.21
N GLU A 97 -25.76 6.08 -27.18
CA GLU A 97 -26.56 5.66 -26.02
C GLU A 97 -25.78 4.79 -25.04
N LEU A 98 -24.62 4.26 -25.46
CA LEU A 98 -23.82 3.34 -24.66
C LEU A 98 -22.92 4.10 -23.68
N PRO A 99 -22.54 3.48 -22.55
CA PRO A 99 -21.37 3.92 -21.81
C PRO A 99 -20.16 3.85 -22.73
N ALA A 100 -19.44 4.95 -22.83
CA ALA A 100 -18.34 5.12 -23.76
C ALA A 100 -17.09 5.58 -23.04
N PRO A 101 -15.90 5.15 -23.48
CA PRO A 101 -14.65 5.73 -23.01
C PRO A 101 -14.57 7.23 -23.39
N PRO A 102 -13.66 7.99 -22.78
CA PRO A 102 -13.32 9.33 -23.27
C PRO A 102 -13.03 9.31 -24.78
N GLY A 103 -13.63 10.24 -25.51
CA GLY A 103 -13.56 10.29 -26.98
C GLY A 103 -14.57 9.41 -27.72
N GLY A 104 -15.40 8.63 -27.01
CA GLY A 104 -16.45 7.82 -27.62
C GLY A 104 -15.96 6.52 -28.27
N TRP A 105 -16.90 5.70 -28.74
CA TRP A 105 -16.60 4.53 -29.57
C TRP A 105 -16.37 4.96 -31.02
N ALA A 106 -15.40 4.36 -31.71
CA ALA A 106 -15.17 4.62 -33.13
C ALA A 106 -16.24 3.95 -34.01
N HIS A 107 -16.67 2.75 -33.61
CA HIS A 107 -17.75 2.02 -34.25
C HIS A 107 -18.40 1.08 -33.24
N VAL A 108 -19.71 0.95 -33.29
CA VAL A 108 -20.46 -0.06 -32.52
C VAL A 108 -21.37 -0.84 -33.44
N ARG A 109 -21.26 -2.16 -33.38
CA ARG A 109 -22.17 -3.09 -34.07
C ARG A 109 -22.85 -4.02 -33.07
N LEU A 110 -24.14 -4.25 -33.28
CA LEU A 110 -24.86 -5.33 -32.62
C LEU A 110 -24.73 -6.58 -33.49
N VAL A 111 -24.33 -7.70 -32.89
CA VAL A 111 -23.91 -8.90 -33.62
C VAL A 111 -24.94 -10.01 -33.51
N ASP A 112 -25.51 -10.19 -32.32
CA ASP A 112 -26.40 -11.32 -32.04
C ASP A 112 -27.36 -10.99 -30.87
N LEU A 113 -28.38 -11.81 -30.69
CA LEU A 113 -29.31 -11.74 -29.57
C LEU A 113 -29.04 -12.88 -28.58
N VAL A 114 -29.01 -12.56 -27.28
CA VAL A 114 -28.93 -13.58 -26.23
C VAL A 114 -30.28 -14.31 -26.11
N GLU A 115 -30.46 -15.36 -26.91
CA GLU A 115 -31.66 -16.21 -26.91
C GLU A 115 -31.54 -17.36 -25.92
N ARG A 116 -30.31 -17.86 -25.72
CA ARG A 116 -30.00 -19.00 -24.84
C ARG A 116 -29.34 -18.51 -23.55
N ALA A 117 -29.42 -19.33 -22.51
CA ALA A 117 -28.71 -19.04 -21.27
C ALA A 117 -27.20 -19.19 -21.49
N LEU A 118 -26.45 -18.12 -21.24
CA LEU A 118 -24.99 -18.09 -21.24
C LEU A 118 -24.44 -18.36 -19.83
N PRO A 119 -23.19 -18.85 -19.69
CA PRO A 119 -22.58 -19.03 -18.38
C PRO A 119 -22.37 -17.68 -17.67
N ALA A 120 -22.41 -17.70 -16.33
CA ALA A 120 -22.06 -16.54 -15.54
C ALA A 120 -20.54 -16.30 -15.58
N GLU A 121 -20.14 -15.06 -15.84
CA GLU A 121 -18.73 -14.67 -15.92
C GLU A 121 -18.55 -13.26 -15.31
N PRO A 122 -17.32 -12.87 -14.92
CA PRO A 122 -17.05 -11.54 -14.39
C PRO A 122 -17.21 -10.49 -15.50
N LEU A 123 -18.18 -9.59 -15.33
CA LEU A 123 -18.50 -8.54 -16.29
C LEU A 123 -18.52 -7.15 -15.63
N LEU A 124 -18.08 -6.15 -16.38
CA LEU A 124 -18.27 -4.74 -16.04
C LEU A 124 -19.71 -4.34 -16.36
N CYS A 125 -20.51 -4.12 -15.33
CA CYS A 125 -21.90 -3.73 -15.42
C CYS A 125 -22.02 -2.21 -15.30
N PHE A 126 -22.63 -1.59 -16.31
CA PHE A 126 -22.95 -0.17 -16.32
C PHE A 126 -24.44 0.05 -16.12
N ASP A 127 -24.77 0.87 -15.14
CA ASP A 127 -26.14 1.32 -14.83
C ASP A 127 -26.21 2.85 -14.71
N THR A 128 -25.30 3.56 -15.39
CA THR A 128 -25.24 5.03 -15.43
C THR A 128 -26.59 5.64 -15.85
N PRO A 129 -27.20 6.48 -15.02
CA PRO A 129 -28.41 7.21 -15.39
C PRO A 129 -28.20 7.98 -16.69
N GLY A 130 -29.17 7.89 -17.60
CA GLY A 130 -29.09 8.55 -18.92
C GLY A 130 -28.41 7.72 -20.01
N ARG A 131 -27.75 6.60 -19.69
CA ARG A 131 -27.18 5.68 -20.70
C ARG A 131 -27.89 4.33 -20.69
N ALA A 132 -27.80 3.60 -21.81
CA ALA A 132 -28.29 2.25 -21.92
C ALA A 132 -27.51 1.32 -20.98
N ARG A 133 -28.22 0.42 -20.29
CA ARG A 133 -27.58 -0.60 -19.44
C ARG A 133 -26.73 -1.54 -20.30
N ALA A 134 -25.46 -1.66 -19.95
CA ALA A 134 -24.51 -2.46 -20.73
C ALA A 134 -23.57 -3.28 -19.83
N LEU A 135 -23.07 -4.38 -20.38
CA LEU A 135 -22.14 -5.33 -19.78
C LEU A 135 -20.92 -5.45 -20.69
N PHE A 136 -19.70 -5.38 -20.17
CA PHE A 136 -18.49 -5.55 -20.98
C PHE A 136 -17.54 -6.59 -20.38
N ARG A 137 -16.92 -7.40 -21.25
CA ARG A 137 -15.83 -8.33 -20.86
C ARG A 137 -14.52 -7.58 -20.59
N ALA A 138 -14.33 -6.45 -21.28
CA ALA A 138 -13.25 -5.50 -21.08
C ALA A 138 -13.74 -4.13 -21.50
N PHE A 139 -13.38 -3.09 -20.75
CA PHE A 139 -13.70 -1.72 -21.09
C PHE A 139 -12.41 -0.95 -21.33
N PRO A 140 -12.29 -0.18 -22.43
CA PRO A 140 -11.05 0.48 -22.82
C PRO A 140 -10.49 1.29 -21.67
N ASP A 141 -9.20 1.16 -21.42
CA ASP A 141 -8.47 1.94 -20.43
C ASP A 141 -7.73 3.05 -21.16
N GLU A 142 -8.14 4.29 -20.96
CA GLU A 142 -7.23 5.38 -21.25
C GLU A 142 -6.15 5.30 -20.20
N ALA A 143 -4.89 5.09 -20.62
CA ALA A 143 -3.75 5.18 -19.72
C ALA A 143 -3.98 6.41 -18.86
N PRO A 144 -3.99 6.28 -17.51
CA PRO A 144 -4.44 7.34 -16.64
C PRO A 144 -3.72 8.61 -17.06
N ALA A 145 -4.46 9.63 -17.51
CA ALA A 145 -3.90 10.95 -17.83
C ALA A 145 -3.00 11.28 -16.65
N ALA A 146 -1.68 11.35 -16.91
CA ALA A 146 -0.61 11.16 -15.94
C ALA A 146 -1.13 11.43 -14.53
N CYS A 147 -1.49 10.34 -13.82
CA CYS A 147 -2.13 10.40 -12.51
C CYS A 147 -1.51 11.58 -11.77
N ALA A 148 -2.28 12.62 -11.44
CA ALA A 148 -1.75 13.82 -10.81
C ALA A 148 -0.79 13.35 -9.74
N VAL A 149 0.52 13.49 -10.01
CA VAL A 149 1.53 12.83 -9.21
C VAL A 149 1.32 13.42 -7.84
N ALA A 150 0.87 12.59 -6.89
CA ALA A 150 0.60 13.08 -5.56
C ALA A 150 1.87 13.80 -5.11
N ASP A 151 1.75 15.07 -4.74
CA ASP A 151 2.90 15.83 -4.29
C ASP A 151 3.38 15.22 -2.97
N ILE A 152 4.33 14.29 -3.08
CA ILE A 152 4.93 13.60 -1.94
C ILE A 152 5.97 14.46 -1.25
N GLY A 153 6.32 15.63 -1.81
CA GLY A 153 7.38 16.49 -1.29
C GLY A 153 7.14 16.93 0.16
N GLY A 154 5.88 17.10 0.55
CA GLY A 154 5.47 17.48 1.90
C GLY A 154 5.32 16.32 2.90
N VAL A 155 5.53 15.06 2.49
CA VAL A 155 5.39 13.92 3.40
C VAL A 155 6.47 13.99 4.49
N PRO A 156 6.11 14.02 5.78
CA PRO A 156 7.09 14.10 6.86
C PRO A 156 7.77 12.76 7.11
N LEU A 157 9.07 12.81 7.32
CA LEU A 157 9.96 11.71 7.67
C LEU A 157 10.73 12.09 8.96
N THR A 158 11.21 11.08 9.67
CA THR A 158 12.10 11.27 10.83
C THR A 158 13.46 10.68 10.50
N MET A 159 14.46 11.54 10.40
CA MET A 159 15.87 11.17 10.33
C MET A 159 16.39 10.94 11.74
N ARG A 160 17.00 9.79 11.96
CA ARG A 160 17.54 9.39 13.25
C ARG A 160 19.04 9.22 13.17
N PHE A 161 19.77 9.90 14.04
CA PHE A 161 21.22 9.85 14.13
C PHE A 161 21.60 8.85 15.23
N ALA A 162 21.75 7.58 14.85
CA ALA A 162 22.07 6.49 15.77
C ALA A 162 23.60 6.34 15.90
N ILE A 163 24.09 6.15 17.12
CA ILE A 163 25.52 5.97 17.45
C ILE A 163 25.89 4.48 17.50
N GLY A 164 24.92 3.60 17.70
CA GLY A 164 25.15 2.17 17.73
C GLY A 164 24.02 1.40 18.41
N THR A 165 24.24 0.11 18.58
CA THR A 165 23.25 -0.79 19.18
C THR A 165 23.85 -1.71 20.23
N ALA A 166 22.98 -2.20 21.11
CA ALA A 166 23.23 -3.31 22.02
C ALA A 166 22.05 -4.29 21.97
N ARG A 167 22.30 -5.55 22.34
CA ARG A 167 21.25 -6.57 22.46
C ARG A 167 21.24 -7.13 23.86
N LEU A 168 20.05 -7.23 24.44
CA LEU A 168 19.86 -7.82 25.77
C LEU A 168 18.52 -8.58 25.83
N PRO A 169 18.43 -9.67 26.59
CA PRO A 169 17.18 -10.41 26.78
C PRO A 169 16.14 -9.55 27.52
N LEU A 170 14.86 -9.70 27.18
CA LEU A 170 13.76 -8.92 27.78
C LEU A 170 13.78 -8.97 29.32
N ALA A 171 14.18 -10.09 29.92
CA ALA A 171 14.31 -10.25 31.37
C ALA A 171 15.18 -9.17 32.06
N LEU A 172 16.17 -8.62 31.36
CA LEU A 172 17.11 -7.65 31.92
C LEU A 172 16.64 -6.19 31.76
N LEU A 173 15.68 -5.92 30.88
CA LEU A 173 15.15 -4.56 30.67
C LEU A 173 14.53 -3.94 31.94
N PRO A 174 13.70 -4.65 32.73
CA PRO A 174 13.14 -4.11 33.97
C PRO A 174 14.19 -3.82 35.05
N ALA A 175 15.32 -4.51 35.02
CA ALA A 175 16.41 -4.34 35.98
C ALA A 175 17.25 -3.08 35.72
N VAL A 176 17.18 -2.52 34.52
CA VAL A 176 17.92 -1.29 34.18
C VAL A 176 17.45 -0.15 35.08
N ALA A 177 18.40 0.52 35.71
CA ALA A 177 18.20 1.64 36.61
C ALA A 177 19.02 2.86 36.18
N PRO A 178 18.61 4.08 36.56
CA PRO A 178 19.49 5.25 36.48
C PRO A 178 20.81 4.99 37.21
N GLY A 179 21.93 5.32 36.57
CA GLY A 179 23.29 5.03 37.01
C GLY A 179 23.91 3.78 36.36
N ASP A 180 23.10 2.90 35.76
CA ASP A 180 23.63 1.75 35.04
C ASP A 180 24.37 2.19 33.78
N VAL A 181 25.37 1.39 33.39
CA VAL A 181 26.18 1.62 32.19
C VAL A 181 25.87 0.55 31.16
N LEU A 182 25.30 0.96 30.02
CA LEU A 182 24.95 0.10 28.90
C LEU A 182 26.04 0.18 27.84
N LEU A 183 26.76 -0.91 27.59
CA LEU A 183 27.79 -0.96 26.56
C LEU A 183 27.17 -0.86 25.16
N VAL A 184 27.79 -0.06 24.28
CA VAL A 184 27.45 -0.02 22.86
C VAL A 184 28.22 -1.13 22.14
N CYS A 185 27.59 -2.30 22.01
CA CYS A 185 28.22 -3.50 21.44
C CYS A 185 28.62 -3.35 19.97
N ALA A 186 27.80 -2.63 19.19
CA ALA A 186 28.04 -2.36 17.78
C ALA A 186 28.02 -0.85 17.54
N PRO A 187 29.13 -0.14 17.85
CA PRO A 187 29.24 1.30 17.66
C PRO A 187 29.32 1.60 16.17
N ARG A 188 28.35 2.39 15.68
CA ARG A 188 28.27 2.82 14.29
C ARG A 188 27.39 4.06 14.16
N ASN A 189 27.98 5.17 13.74
CA ASN A 189 27.26 6.42 13.50
C ASN A 189 26.52 6.36 12.17
N VAL A 190 25.20 6.17 12.21
CA VAL A 190 24.36 5.99 11.02
C VAL A 190 23.12 6.84 11.10
N VAL A 191 22.80 7.52 9.99
CA VAL A 191 21.51 8.18 9.80
C VAL A 191 20.49 7.16 9.29
N ARG A 192 19.35 7.05 9.97
CA ARG A 192 18.28 6.11 9.63
C ARG A 192 16.95 6.80 9.33
N ILE A 193 16.20 6.25 8.39
CA ILE A 193 14.78 6.56 8.18
C ILE A 193 13.99 5.26 8.28
N GLY A 194 13.18 5.15 9.34
CA GLY A 194 12.55 3.89 9.71
C GLY A 194 13.60 2.79 9.91
N ALA A 195 13.51 1.71 9.13
CA ALA A 195 14.44 0.59 9.17
C ALA A 195 15.64 0.72 8.21
N ARG A 196 15.70 1.76 7.36
CA ARG A 196 16.76 1.93 6.36
C ARG A 196 17.87 2.83 6.88
N ALA A 197 19.11 2.37 6.77
CA ALA A 197 20.31 3.19 6.93
C ALA A 197 20.56 3.98 5.63
N LEU A 198 20.82 5.28 5.74
CA LEU A 198 21.04 6.17 4.60
C LEU A 198 22.52 6.46 4.36
N CYS A 199 23.21 6.96 5.37
CA CYS A 199 24.62 7.34 5.32
C CYS A 199 25.22 7.28 6.72
N GLU A 200 26.55 7.33 6.79
CA GLU A 200 27.25 7.55 8.05
C GLU A 200 27.30 9.05 8.38
N PHE A 201 27.63 9.38 9.62
CA PHE A 201 27.84 10.78 10.03
C PHE A 201 28.97 10.90 11.04
N CYS A 202 29.58 12.08 11.11
CA CYS A 202 30.46 12.48 12.20
C CYS A 202 29.92 13.70 12.94
N CYS A 203 30.29 13.82 14.20
CA CYS A 203 29.95 14.97 15.03
C CYS A 203 31.19 15.82 15.27
N GLU A 204 31.06 17.12 15.04
CA GLU A 204 32.09 18.12 15.33
C GLU A 204 31.47 19.24 16.18
N GLY A 205 31.68 19.19 17.49
CA GLY A 205 31.03 20.10 18.44
C GLY A 205 29.51 19.96 18.41
N GLU A 206 28.81 21.04 18.05
CA GLU A 206 27.35 21.09 17.93
C GLU A 206 26.85 20.85 16.50
N ASN A 207 27.70 20.31 15.62
CA ASN A 207 27.38 20.07 14.22
C ASN A 207 27.46 18.58 13.87
N ILE A 208 26.53 18.11 13.05
CA ILE A 208 26.53 16.78 12.44
C ILE A 208 26.84 16.93 10.96
N MET A 209 27.86 16.25 10.46
CA MET A 209 28.18 16.22 9.03
C MET A 209 27.77 14.87 8.43
N LEU A 210 27.04 14.90 7.33
CA LEU A 210 26.64 13.70 6.58
C LEU A 210 27.79 13.20 5.71
N ASN A 211 28.10 11.91 5.80
CA ASN A 211 29.10 11.26 4.95
C ASN A 211 28.46 10.70 3.68
N GLU A 212 29.25 9.93 2.94
CA GLU A 212 28.81 9.26 1.72
C GLU A 212 27.62 8.30 1.97
N PRO A 213 26.71 8.17 1.00
CA PRO A 213 25.58 7.27 1.11
C PRO A 213 26.06 5.82 1.20
N LEU A 214 25.38 5.05 2.04
CA LEU A 214 25.60 3.62 2.14
C LEU A 214 25.10 2.93 0.88
N ALA A 215 25.94 2.08 0.27
CA ALA A 215 25.49 1.24 -0.84
C ALA A 215 24.32 0.35 -0.38
N ASP A 216 23.32 0.16 -1.25
CA ASP A 216 22.08 -0.61 -0.97
C ASP A 216 22.33 -2.06 -0.51
N SER A 217 23.56 -2.54 -0.60
CA SER A 217 24.02 -3.84 -0.08
C SER A 217 24.21 -3.89 1.44
N ALA A 218 24.22 -2.73 2.12
CA ALA A 218 24.31 -2.64 3.59
C ALA A 218 22.91 -2.58 4.24
N ILE A 219 21.96 -3.35 3.71
CA ILE A 219 20.79 -3.74 4.49
C ILE A 219 21.37 -4.59 5.63
N ASP A 220 21.49 -3.98 6.81
CA ASP A 220 21.64 -4.71 8.08
C ASP A 220 20.36 -5.55 8.30
N ALA A 221 20.18 -6.58 7.47
CA ALA A 221 19.76 -7.86 7.98
C ALA A 221 20.88 -8.21 8.96
N LEU A 222 20.65 -7.87 10.22
CA LEU A 222 21.45 -8.35 11.32
C LEU A 222 21.52 -9.87 11.17
N HIS A 223 22.62 -10.33 10.57
CA HIS A 223 22.84 -11.73 10.27
C HIS A 223 22.80 -12.48 11.59
N ASP A 224 21.86 -13.40 11.63
CA ASP A 224 21.66 -14.39 12.65
C ASP A 224 22.88 -15.30 12.64
N ALA A 225 23.83 -15.06 13.53
CA ALA A 225 24.91 -15.98 13.84
C ALA A 225 24.60 -16.62 15.20
N SER A 226 23.49 -17.35 15.26
CA SER A 226 23.24 -18.31 16.33
C SER A 226 24.22 -19.47 16.18
N HIS A 227 25.15 -19.60 17.12
CA HIS A 227 25.86 -20.86 17.35
C HIS A 227 24.81 -21.90 17.79
N ASP A 228 24.57 -22.88 16.94
CA ASP A 228 23.64 -23.98 17.17
C ASP A 228 24.47 -25.19 17.64
N GLU A 229 24.47 -25.45 18.95
CA GLU A 229 24.91 -26.73 19.53
C GLU A 229 23.67 -27.63 19.67
N PRO A 230 23.66 -28.86 19.15
CA PRO A 230 22.46 -29.66 19.07
C PRO A 230 22.13 -30.29 20.42
N THR A 231 21.07 -29.83 21.09
CA THR A 231 20.51 -30.52 22.25
C THR A 231 19.09 -31.02 21.97
N ALA A 232 19.02 -32.36 21.91
CA ALA A 232 17.89 -33.28 22.06
C ALA A 232 16.45 -32.73 22.07
N ALA A 233 15.67 -33.26 21.11
CA ALA A 233 14.23 -33.13 20.94
C ALA A 233 13.41 -33.18 22.24
N HIS A 234 12.71 -32.09 22.56
CA HIS A 234 11.55 -32.05 23.45
C HIS A 234 10.46 -31.13 22.83
N ALA A 235 9.21 -31.33 23.27
CA ALA A 235 7.96 -30.69 22.83
C ALA A 235 8.07 -29.20 22.45
N PRO A 236 7.21 -28.66 21.56
CA PRO A 236 7.31 -27.27 21.11
C PRO A 236 7.37 -26.35 22.34
N PRO A 237 8.47 -25.61 22.53
CA PRO A 237 8.66 -24.83 23.74
C PRO A 237 7.54 -23.80 23.83
N ALA A 238 7.00 -23.63 25.03
CA ALA A 238 6.21 -22.44 25.34
C ALA A 238 7.06 -21.21 24.97
N PHE A 239 6.42 -20.18 24.41
CA PHE A 239 7.13 -18.95 24.07
C PHE A 239 7.72 -18.36 25.35
N ASP A 240 9.03 -18.49 25.52
CA ASP A 240 9.76 -17.85 26.61
C ASP A 240 9.88 -16.36 26.31
N ILE A 241 8.98 -15.59 26.90
CA ILE A 241 8.87 -14.14 26.70
C ILE A 241 10.14 -13.45 27.24
N ASP A 242 10.73 -13.98 28.31
CA ASP A 242 11.85 -13.37 29.02
C ASP A 242 13.17 -13.50 28.23
N ALA A 243 13.30 -14.56 27.42
CA ALA A 243 14.43 -14.78 26.53
C ALA A 243 14.35 -13.96 25.22
N LEU A 244 13.26 -13.23 24.96
CA LEU A 244 13.11 -12.48 23.70
C LEU A 244 14.23 -11.42 23.58
N PRO A 245 14.95 -11.38 22.44
CA PRO A 245 16.02 -10.42 22.26
C PRO A 245 15.44 -9.02 22.08
N VAL A 246 15.92 -8.07 22.87
CA VAL A 246 15.62 -6.66 22.73
C VAL A 246 16.83 -5.92 22.23
N THR A 247 16.67 -5.23 21.10
CA THR A 247 17.71 -4.39 20.52
C THR A 247 17.55 -2.98 21.08
N LEU A 248 18.56 -2.52 21.81
CA LEU A 248 18.71 -1.13 22.21
C LEU A 248 19.42 -0.37 21.09
N GLU A 249 18.83 0.73 20.65
CA GLU A 249 19.42 1.70 19.73
C GLU A 249 19.71 2.98 20.52
N PHE A 250 20.94 3.46 20.44
CA PHE A 250 21.38 4.69 21.11
C PHE A 250 21.38 5.84 20.10
N VAL A 251 20.51 6.81 20.33
CA VAL A 251 20.21 7.88 19.36
C VAL A 251 20.69 9.20 19.90
N LEU A 252 21.59 9.85 19.16
CA LEU A 252 22.07 11.19 19.50
C LEU A 252 21.00 12.24 19.22
N HIS A 253 20.32 12.13 18.07
CA HIS A 253 19.41 13.17 17.60
C HIS A 253 18.31 12.57 16.70
N ASP A 254 17.10 13.11 16.80
CA ASP A 254 15.99 12.85 15.87
C ASP A 254 15.61 14.19 15.20
N GLU A 255 15.60 14.22 13.87
CA GLU A 255 15.21 15.38 13.07
C GLU A 255 13.98 15.07 12.20
N ARG A 256 12.99 15.97 12.21
CA ARG A 256 11.83 15.86 11.31
C ARG A 256 12.13 16.62 10.02
N VAL A 257 12.07 15.92 8.91
CA VAL A 257 12.31 16.46 7.56
C VAL A 257 11.17 16.07 6.62
N THR A 258 10.99 16.77 5.52
CA THR A 258 10.09 16.35 4.44
C THR A 258 10.84 15.54 3.38
N VAL A 259 10.12 14.81 2.52
CA VAL A 259 10.72 14.14 1.35
C VAL A 259 11.51 15.12 0.48
N ALA A 260 10.99 16.34 0.28
CA ALA A 260 11.68 17.37 -0.49
C ALA A 260 12.99 17.83 0.16
N GLN A 261 13.00 17.98 1.50
CA GLN A 261 14.22 18.34 2.25
C GLN A 261 15.24 17.20 2.20
N LEU A 262 14.79 15.95 2.38
CA LEU A 262 15.66 14.78 2.30
C LEU A 262 16.28 14.62 0.90
N ALA A 263 15.53 14.91 -0.17
CA ALA A 263 16.03 14.87 -1.53
C ALA A 263 17.14 15.92 -1.79
N GLY A 264 17.20 16.99 -0.98
CA GLY A 264 18.27 17.97 -1.00
C GLY A 264 19.50 17.59 -0.16
N CYS A 265 19.43 16.53 0.66
CA CYS A 265 20.57 16.07 1.45
C CYS A 265 21.67 15.52 0.54
N HIS A 266 22.92 15.90 0.83
CA HIS A 266 24.10 15.45 0.10
C HIS A 266 25.27 15.22 1.07
N PRO A 267 26.28 14.42 0.69
CA PRO A 267 27.52 14.30 1.46
C PRO A 267 28.16 15.67 1.72
N GLY A 268 28.72 15.85 2.91
CA GLY A 268 29.26 17.11 3.39
C GLY A 268 28.21 18.12 3.90
N MET A 269 26.91 17.80 3.82
CA MET A 269 25.89 18.64 4.44
C MET A 269 26.06 18.65 5.96
N VAL A 270 26.01 19.85 6.54
CA VAL A 270 26.10 20.07 7.99
C VAL A 270 24.73 20.42 8.55
N LEU A 271 24.32 19.68 9.58
CA LEU A 271 23.07 19.84 10.31
C LEU A 271 23.37 20.22 11.76
N PRO A 272 22.60 21.13 12.37
CA PRO A 272 22.80 21.51 13.76
C PRO A 272 22.34 20.39 14.70
N LEU A 273 23.21 19.98 15.63
CA LEU A 273 22.83 19.08 16.72
C LEU A 273 21.94 19.85 17.71
N ARG A 274 20.67 19.46 17.83
CA ARG A 274 19.77 20.06 18.83
C ARG A 274 19.76 19.21 20.08
N GLY A 275 20.38 19.71 21.15
CA GLY A 275 20.48 19.02 22.44
C GLY A 275 21.82 19.28 23.12
N ALA A 276 22.02 18.72 24.30
CA ALA A 276 23.34 18.72 24.94
C ALA A 276 24.26 17.71 24.25
N PRO A 277 25.54 18.07 23.96
CA PRO A 277 26.52 17.12 23.44
C PRO A 277 26.62 15.89 24.35
N GLY A 278 26.52 14.70 23.74
CA GLY A 278 26.59 13.43 24.47
C GLY A 278 25.28 12.95 25.10
N GLU A 279 24.22 13.76 25.17
CA GLU A 279 22.90 13.25 25.58
C GLU A 279 22.34 12.34 24.48
N VAL A 280 21.92 11.13 24.85
CA VAL A 280 21.37 10.14 23.93
C VAL A 280 20.01 9.65 24.41
N THR A 281 19.13 9.39 23.46
CA THR A 281 17.88 8.67 23.66
C THR A 281 18.13 7.17 23.48
N ILE A 282 17.82 6.38 24.51
CA ILE A 282 17.87 4.92 24.48
C ILE A 282 16.53 4.43 23.95
N ARG A 283 16.52 3.66 22.86
CA ARG A 283 15.31 3.09 22.27
C ARG A 283 15.33 1.56 22.31
N ALA A 284 14.33 0.93 22.90
CA ALA A 284 14.14 -0.51 22.88
C ALA A 284 13.22 -0.90 21.71
N ASN A 285 13.72 -1.67 20.75
CA ASN A 285 12.96 -2.09 19.55
C ASN A 285 12.24 -0.92 18.86
N GLY A 286 12.90 0.24 18.79
CA GLY A 286 12.38 1.46 18.18
C GLY A 286 11.49 2.33 19.09
N GLN A 287 11.10 1.87 20.28
CA GLN A 287 10.34 2.65 21.25
C GLN A 287 11.27 3.41 22.21
N PRO A 288 11.02 4.70 22.52
CA PRO A 288 11.79 5.42 23.53
C PRO A 288 11.71 4.70 24.89
N PHE A 289 12.87 4.31 25.43
CA PHE A 289 13.00 3.58 26.70
C PHE A 289 13.56 4.47 27.81
N GLY A 290 14.52 5.33 27.48
CA GLY A 290 15.09 6.29 28.42
C GLY A 290 16.02 7.29 27.78
N ARG A 291 16.69 8.06 28.62
CA ARG A 291 17.79 8.95 28.25
C ARG A 291 19.04 8.59 29.01
N GLY A 292 20.17 8.78 28.37
CA GLY A 292 21.47 8.58 28.97
C GLY A 292 22.49 9.58 28.45
N GLU A 293 23.68 9.46 28.98
CA GLU A 293 24.84 10.23 28.57
C GLU A 293 25.86 9.26 27.97
N LEU A 294 26.37 9.61 26.80
CA LEU A 294 27.41 8.85 26.13
C LEU A 294 28.72 9.04 26.89
N ILE A 295 29.28 7.92 27.36
CA ILE A 295 30.54 7.88 28.10
C ILE A 295 31.49 6.88 27.43
N GLN A 296 32.78 7.02 27.73
CA GLN A 296 33.79 6.07 27.30
C GLN A 296 34.33 5.32 28.53
N VAL A 297 34.24 3.99 28.50
CA VAL A 297 34.74 3.10 29.55
C VAL A 297 35.91 2.31 28.97
N GLY A 298 37.13 2.74 29.26
CA GLY A 298 38.33 2.24 28.60
C GLY A 298 38.28 2.53 27.10
N GLU A 299 38.34 1.49 26.26
CA GLU A 299 38.24 1.61 24.80
C GLU A 299 36.81 1.42 24.27
N GLN A 300 35.84 1.17 25.15
CA GLN A 300 34.46 0.87 24.75
C GLN A 300 33.54 2.08 24.95
N LEU A 301 32.69 2.31 23.97
CA LEU A 301 31.62 3.29 24.06
C LEU A 301 30.47 2.71 24.90
N ALA A 302 29.93 3.51 25.82
CA ALA A 302 28.84 3.11 26.68
C ALA A 302 27.88 4.27 26.93
N VAL A 303 26.71 3.97 27.47
CA VAL A 303 25.69 4.96 27.82
C VAL A 303 25.37 4.80 29.30
N GLU A 304 25.66 5.83 30.09
CA GLU A 304 25.19 5.91 31.47
C GLU A 304 23.73 6.32 31.47
N VAL A 305 22.86 5.48 32.03
CA VAL A 305 21.42 5.73 32.09
C VAL A 305 21.15 6.88 33.06
N LYS A 306 20.56 7.97 32.58
CA LYS A 306 20.20 9.12 33.43
C LYS A 306 18.74 9.09 33.85
N ALA A 307 17.86 8.68 32.94
CA ALA A 307 16.43 8.60 33.20
C ALA A 307 15.78 7.49 32.38
N LEU A 308 14.74 6.87 32.92
CA LEU A 308 13.94 5.86 32.23
C LEU A 308 12.51 6.34 32.11
N TRP A 309 11.92 6.18 30.93
CA TRP A 309 10.49 6.38 30.74
C TRP A 309 9.77 5.10 31.13
N ARG A 310 9.55 4.93 32.44
CA ARG A 310 8.76 3.81 32.93
C ARG A 310 7.33 3.95 32.41
N ALA A 311 6.87 2.96 31.66
CA ALA A 311 5.44 2.73 31.54
C ALA A 311 4.93 2.44 32.96
N LYS A 312 3.89 3.18 33.38
CA LYS A 312 3.19 2.91 34.64
C LYS A 312 2.85 1.42 34.68
N PRO A 313 3.30 0.63 35.66
CA PRO A 313 2.86 -0.74 35.78
C PRO A 313 1.34 -0.72 35.90
N ALA A 314 0.66 -1.50 35.05
CA ALA A 314 -0.74 -1.82 35.29
C ALA A 314 -0.82 -2.37 36.71
N ALA A 315 -1.62 -1.74 37.56
CA ALA A 315 -1.87 -2.25 38.88
C ALA A 315 -2.32 -3.71 38.74
N CYS A 316 -1.52 -4.64 39.28
CA CYS A 316 -2.06 -5.92 39.65
C CYS A 316 -3.04 -5.61 40.79
N ASP A 317 -4.32 -5.49 40.45
CA ASP A 317 -5.40 -5.59 41.43
C ASP A 317 -5.27 -6.97 42.06
N GLY A 318 -4.74 -6.99 43.28
CA GLY A 318 -4.71 -8.16 44.13
C GLY A 318 -6.10 -8.36 44.73
N GLU A 319 -6.63 -9.55 44.53
CA GLU A 319 -7.66 -10.16 45.37
C GLU A 319 -6.98 -11.10 46.38
#